data_AF-A0A8C9TSA9-F1
#
_entry.id   AF-A0A8C9TSA9-F1
#
_cell.length_a   1.000
_cell.length_b   1.000
_cell.length_c   1.000
_cell.angle_alpha   90.00
_cell.angle_beta   90.00
_cell.angle_gamma   90.00
#
_symmetry.space_group_name_H-M   'P 1'
#
loop_
_entity.id
_entity.type
_entity.pdbx_description
1 polymer ?
#
loop_
_entity_poly.entity_id
_entity_poly.type
_entity_poly.pdbx_seq_one_letter_code
_entity_poly.pdbx_strand_id
1 'polypeptide(L)'
;FVVAVKSADESESGVYTRFMKSHKCYDIIPTSSKLVVFDTTLQVKKAFFALVANGVRAAPLWETKKQSFVGMLTITDFIIILQRYYKSPLVQIYELEEHKIETWRELYLQETFKPLVNIPPDASLFEAVRSLIRNKIHRLPIIDPVTGNALYILTHKRILKFLQLFLSEMPKPAFMKRSLEELAIGTYEDIAFIHPDTAIIKALNIFVERRVSALPVVDESGRKVVDIYSKFDVINLAAEKTYNNLDLSVTQALQHRSQYFEGVVKCNRLETLETIVDRIVQAEVHRLVVVDQNESIVGIVSLSDILQALVLSPPGTVRKEAE
;
A
#
# COMPACT_ATOMS: atom_id res chain seq x y z
N PHE A 1 19.86 -29.16 17.35
CA PHE A 1 20.45 -28.55 18.56
C PHE A 1 19.46 -27.55 19.11
N VAL A 2 18.73 -27.97 20.15
CA VAL A 2 17.76 -27.13 20.86
C VAL A 2 18.57 -26.12 21.66
N VAL A 3 18.61 -24.87 21.21
CA VAL A 3 19.17 -23.77 21.99
C VAL A 3 18.16 -23.45 23.08
N ALA A 4 18.58 -23.67 24.32
CA ALA A 4 17.82 -23.35 25.52
C ALA A 4 17.46 -21.85 25.54
N VAL A 5 16.17 -21.55 25.40
CA VAL A 5 15.63 -20.22 25.65
C VAL A 5 15.56 -20.01 27.16
N LYS A 6 16.61 -19.39 27.73
CA LYS A 6 16.60 -18.85 29.09
C LYS A 6 16.38 -17.34 29.03
N SER A 7 15.11 -16.93 29.12
CA SER A 7 14.63 -15.75 29.87
C SER A 7 13.10 -15.69 29.74
N ALA A 8 12.40 -16.26 30.72
CA ALA A 8 10.95 -16.41 30.77
C ALA A 8 10.20 -15.12 31.17
N ASP A 9 10.68 -13.95 30.77
CA ASP A 9 10.08 -12.65 31.16
C ASP A 9 10.04 -11.61 30.01
N GLU A 10 10.40 -11.99 28.78
CA GLU A 10 10.08 -11.19 27.60
C GLU A 10 8.73 -11.60 27.04
N SER A 11 7.68 -10.93 27.52
CA SER A 11 6.25 -11.13 27.23
C SER A 11 5.96 -11.83 25.90
N GLU A 12 5.03 -12.80 25.92
CA GLU A 12 4.45 -13.43 24.73
C GLU A 12 3.99 -12.41 23.67
N SER A 13 3.75 -11.16 24.06
CA SER A 13 3.44 -10.05 23.15
C SER A 13 4.51 -9.76 22.08
N GLY A 14 5.78 -10.11 22.32
CA GLY A 14 6.89 -9.82 21.39
C GLY A 14 7.19 -10.91 20.35
N VAL A 15 6.39 -11.99 20.27
CA VAL A 15 6.68 -13.15 19.40
C VAL A 15 6.84 -12.73 17.93
N TYR A 16 5.90 -11.95 17.39
CA TYR A 16 5.97 -11.49 16.00
C TYR A 16 7.11 -10.51 15.75
N THR A 17 7.42 -9.64 16.72
CA THR A 17 8.58 -8.75 16.65
C THR A 17 9.88 -9.54 16.57
N ARG A 18 10.06 -10.57 17.43
CA ARG A 18 11.25 -11.44 17.41
C ARG A 18 11.35 -12.21 16.10
N PHE A 19 10.24 -12.77 15.62
CA PHE A 19 10.17 -13.44 14.32
C PHE A 19 10.61 -12.51 13.18
N MET A 20 10.12 -11.27 13.15
CA MET A 20 10.49 -10.30 12.11
C MET A 20 11.96 -9.84 12.21
N LYS A 21 12.54 -9.84 13.42
CA LYS A 21 13.97 -9.54 13.62
C LYS A 21 14.87 -10.70 13.21
N SER A 22 14.42 -11.95 13.34
CA SER A 22 15.22 -13.13 13.02
C SER A 22 15.21 -13.48 11.53
N HIS A 23 14.26 -12.97 10.75
CA HIS A 23 14.15 -13.21 9.32
C HIS A 23 14.68 -12.02 8.51
N LYS A 24 15.41 -12.32 7.46
CA LYS A 24 16.00 -11.36 6.53
C LYS A 24 15.01 -10.97 5.44
N CYS A 25 15.23 -9.81 4.83
CA CYS A 25 14.50 -9.39 3.64
C CYS A 25 14.70 -10.35 2.46
N TYR A 26 15.83 -11.07 2.42
CA TYR A 26 16.07 -12.14 1.45
C TYR A 26 15.05 -13.28 1.54
N ASP A 27 14.65 -13.68 2.75
CA ASP A 27 13.82 -14.87 3.00
C ASP A 27 12.41 -14.75 2.39
N ILE A 28 11.95 -13.53 2.14
CA ILE A 28 10.63 -13.26 1.57
C ILE A 28 10.61 -13.19 0.03
N ILE A 29 11.79 -13.06 -0.57
CA ILE A 29 11.96 -12.95 -2.02
C ILE A 29 11.53 -14.29 -2.64
N PRO A 30 10.58 -14.29 -3.59
CA PRO A 30 10.21 -15.51 -4.29
C PRO A 30 11.40 -16.12 -5.05
N THR A 31 11.44 -17.44 -5.18
CA THR A 31 12.48 -18.16 -5.96
C THR A 31 12.63 -17.61 -7.38
N SER A 32 11.52 -17.19 -7.99
CA SER A 32 11.51 -16.49 -9.27
C SER A 32 10.55 -15.32 -9.21
N SER A 33 10.99 -14.15 -9.67
CA SER A 33 10.17 -12.95 -9.73
C SER A 33 10.54 -12.10 -10.93
N LYS A 34 9.61 -11.23 -11.35
CA LYS A 34 9.80 -10.27 -12.43
C LYS A 34 9.93 -8.87 -11.83
N LEU A 35 10.97 -8.15 -12.23
CA LEU A 35 11.16 -6.75 -11.89
C LEU A 35 11.19 -5.93 -13.19
N VAL A 36 10.43 -4.83 -13.22
CA VAL A 36 10.47 -3.85 -14.30
C VAL A 36 11.19 -2.61 -13.79
N VAL A 37 12.18 -2.14 -14.53
CA VAL A 37 12.96 -0.93 -14.23
C VAL A 37 12.80 0.03 -15.40
N PHE A 38 12.66 1.32 -15.12
CA PHE A 38 12.60 2.35 -16.16
C PHE A 38 13.80 3.28 -16.07
N ASP A 39 14.40 3.57 -17.22
CA ASP A 39 15.33 4.68 -17.35
C ASP A 39 14.58 6.01 -17.18
N THR A 40 15.16 6.99 -16.48
CA THR A 40 14.53 8.29 -16.23
C THR A 40 14.26 9.10 -17.51
N THR A 41 14.90 8.78 -18.62
CA THR A 41 14.65 9.41 -19.93
C THR A 41 13.44 8.86 -20.67
N LEU A 42 12.83 7.77 -20.17
CA LEU A 42 11.62 7.18 -20.74
C LEU A 42 10.43 8.14 -20.61
N GLN A 43 9.58 8.19 -21.64
CA GLN A 43 8.33 8.94 -21.60
C GLN A 43 7.38 8.38 -20.54
N VAL A 44 6.73 9.28 -19.80
CA VAL A 44 5.83 8.94 -18.70
C VAL A 44 4.66 8.07 -19.17
N LYS A 45 3.99 8.44 -20.27
CA LYS A 45 2.93 7.63 -20.90
C LYS A 45 3.36 6.20 -21.18
N LYS A 46 4.56 6.00 -21.75
CA LYS A 46 5.11 4.67 -22.05
C LYS A 46 5.40 3.88 -20.77
N ALA A 47 5.89 4.55 -19.73
CA ALA A 47 6.16 3.92 -18.45
C ALA A 47 4.88 3.38 -17.79
N PHE A 48 3.79 4.16 -17.76
CA PHE A 48 2.51 3.67 -17.21
C PHE A 48 1.90 2.54 -18.03
N PHE A 49 1.98 2.62 -19.37
CA PHE A 49 1.53 1.52 -20.22
C PHE A 49 2.36 0.26 -20.00
N ALA A 50 3.68 0.39 -19.82
CA ALA A 50 4.55 -0.73 -19.49
C ALA A 50 4.23 -1.33 -18.11
N LEU A 51 3.83 -0.53 -17.11
CA LEU A 51 3.36 -1.04 -15.82
C LEU A 51 2.12 -1.93 -15.99
N VAL A 52 1.12 -1.43 -16.73
CA VAL A 52 -0.12 -2.18 -17.04
C VAL A 52 0.20 -3.45 -17.81
N ALA A 53 0.94 -3.35 -18.92
CA ALA A 53 1.26 -4.50 -19.79
C ALA A 53 2.04 -5.59 -19.05
N ASN A 54 2.82 -5.22 -18.03
CA ASN A 54 3.56 -6.16 -17.21
C ASN A 54 2.82 -6.62 -15.95
N GLY A 55 1.61 -6.10 -15.68
CA GLY A 55 0.86 -6.42 -14.46
C GLY A 55 1.57 -5.97 -13.17
N VAL A 56 2.45 -4.98 -13.24
CA VAL A 56 3.19 -4.45 -12.09
C VAL A 56 2.65 -3.08 -11.68
N ARG A 57 2.75 -2.76 -10.39
CA ARG A 57 2.14 -1.56 -9.80
C ARG A 57 3.17 -0.47 -9.43
N ALA A 58 4.44 -0.79 -9.60
CA ALA A 58 5.56 0.11 -9.35
C ALA A 58 6.81 -0.40 -10.08
N ALA A 59 7.71 0.52 -10.40
CA ALA A 59 9.01 0.24 -10.99
C ALA A 59 10.08 1.12 -10.35
N PRO A 60 11.29 0.60 -10.04
CA PRO A 60 12.44 1.42 -9.72
C PRO A 60 12.86 2.27 -10.92
N LEU A 61 13.42 3.44 -10.63
CA LEU A 61 13.89 4.39 -11.63
C LEU A 61 15.40 4.42 -11.65
N TRP A 62 15.98 4.15 -12.82
CA TRP A 62 17.41 4.15 -13.07
C TRP A 62 17.84 5.44 -13.76
N GLU A 63 18.79 6.17 -13.18
CA GLU A 63 19.38 7.35 -13.81
C GLU A 63 20.73 6.98 -14.45
N THR A 64 20.77 6.91 -15.78
CA THR A 64 21.97 6.52 -16.53
C THR A 64 23.17 7.43 -16.28
N LYS A 65 22.97 8.74 -16.05
CA LYS A 65 24.08 9.67 -15.77
C LYS A 65 24.74 9.41 -14.41
N LYS A 66 23.94 9.02 -13.41
CA LYS A 66 24.42 8.74 -12.04
C LYS A 66 24.70 7.25 -11.79
N GLN A 67 24.38 6.38 -12.76
CA GLN A 67 24.49 4.92 -12.65
C GLN A 67 23.90 4.39 -11.33
N SER A 68 22.71 4.87 -10.97
CA SER A 68 22.08 4.52 -9.70
C SER A 68 20.55 4.58 -9.75
N PHE A 69 19.92 3.91 -8.80
CA PHE A 69 18.48 4.02 -8.57
C PHE A 69 18.15 5.31 -7.82
N VAL A 70 17.26 6.12 -8.39
CA VAL A 70 16.98 7.48 -7.88
C VAL A 70 15.57 7.67 -7.35
N GLY A 71 14.70 6.68 -7.55
CA GLY A 71 13.32 6.76 -7.10
C GLY A 71 12.49 5.55 -7.48
N MET A 72 11.19 5.66 -7.21
CA MET A 72 10.17 4.73 -7.63
C MET A 72 9.15 5.48 -8.48
N LEU A 73 8.63 4.83 -9.51
CA LEU A 73 7.41 5.24 -10.21
C LEU A 73 6.29 4.30 -9.78
N THR A 74 5.16 4.88 -9.40
CA THR A 74 4.00 4.22 -8.79
C THR A 74 2.70 4.80 -9.34
N ILE A 75 1.58 4.17 -9.01
CA ILE A 75 0.26 4.69 -9.39
C ILE A 75 -0.05 6.05 -8.73
N THR A 76 0.60 6.37 -7.59
CA THR A 76 0.42 7.70 -6.98
C THR A 76 0.96 8.81 -7.88
N ASP A 77 2.04 8.54 -8.62
CA ASP A 77 2.61 9.49 -9.55
C ASP A 77 1.66 9.72 -10.73
N PHE A 78 0.99 8.67 -11.21
CA PHE A 78 -0.06 8.79 -12.22
C PHE A 78 -1.21 9.69 -11.75
N ILE A 79 -1.70 9.45 -10.52
CA ILE A 79 -2.77 10.25 -9.90
C ILE A 79 -2.38 11.72 -9.82
N ILE A 80 -1.16 12.02 -9.40
CA ILE A 80 -0.66 13.41 -9.28
C ILE A 80 -0.59 14.08 -10.65
N ILE A 81 -0.13 13.38 -11.69
CA ILE A 81 -0.05 13.93 -13.05
C ILE A 81 -1.45 14.24 -13.57
N LEU A 82 -2.39 13.30 -13.45
CA LEU A 82 -3.77 13.51 -13.86
C LEU A 82 -4.39 14.69 -13.11
N GLN A 83 -4.24 14.73 -11.78
CA GLN A 83 -4.78 15.80 -10.94
C GLN A 83 -4.21 17.18 -11.27
N ARG A 84 -2.92 17.27 -11.60
CA ARG A 84 -2.24 18.55 -11.88
C ARG A 84 -2.61 19.14 -13.24
N TYR A 85 -2.72 18.28 -14.27
CA TYR A 85 -2.85 18.72 -15.66
C TYR A 85 -4.25 18.58 -16.24
N TYR A 86 -5.15 17.84 -15.60
CA TYR A 86 -6.53 17.76 -16.07
C TYR A 86 -7.21 19.12 -16.05
N LYS A 87 -7.84 19.48 -17.18
CA LYS A 87 -8.62 20.72 -17.35
C LYS A 87 -10.07 20.43 -17.69
N SER A 88 -10.31 19.64 -18.73
CA SER A 88 -11.64 19.21 -19.16
C SER A 88 -11.54 17.95 -20.03
N PRO A 89 -12.67 17.23 -20.25
CA PRO A 89 -12.68 16.02 -21.08
C PRO A 89 -12.27 16.23 -22.54
N LEU A 90 -12.37 17.47 -23.04
CA LEU A 90 -12.09 17.84 -24.43
C LEU A 90 -10.62 18.19 -24.68
N VAL A 91 -9.85 18.42 -23.61
CA VAL A 91 -8.45 18.83 -23.68
C VAL A 91 -7.57 17.64 -23.31
N GLN A 92 -6.73 17.22 -24.25
CA GLN A 92 -5.76 16.16 -23.97
C GLN A 92 -4.71 16.64 -22.96
N ILE A 93 -4.26 15.70 -22.13
CA ILE A 93 -3.19 15.95 -21.16
C ILE A 93 -1.86 15.81 -21.89
N TYR A 94 -1.46 16.83 -22.63
CA TYR A 94 -0.23 16.84 -23.44
C TYR A 94 1.02 16.55 -22.61
N GLU A 95 1.07 17.04 -21.37
CA GLU A 95 2.20 16.86 -20.46
C GLU A 95 2.41 15.39 -20.11
N LEU A 96 1.35 14.58 -20.03
CA LEU A 96 1.49 13.13 -19.82
C LEU A 96 2.12 12.44 -21.04
N GLU A 97 1.85 12.96 -22.24
CA GLU A 97 2.34 12.39 -23.50
C GLU A 97 3.80 12.77 -23.79
N GLU A 98 4.15 14.03 -23.52
CA GLU A 98 5.45 14.60 -23.88
C GLU A 98 6.51 14.46 -22.80
N HIS A 99 6.12 14.51 -21.51
CA HIS A 99 7.10 14.47 -20.43
C HIS A 99 7.86 13.14 -20.36
N LYS A 100 9.14 13.26 -20.00
CA LYS A 100 9.97 12.17 -19.54
C LYS A 100 9.82 12.02 -18.03
N ILE A 101 10.19 10.85 -17.50
CA ILE A 101 10.19 10.61 -16.06
C ILE A 101 11.08 11.63 -15.33
N GLU A 102 12.25 11.95 -15.87
CA GLU A 102 13.18 12.94 -15.31
C GLU A 102 12.55 14.33 -15.21
N THR A 103 11.93 14.82 -16.30
CA THR A 103 11.36 16.17 -16.35
C THR A 103 10.16 16.30 -15.42
N TRP A 104 9.32 15.26 -15.35
CA TRP A 104 8.22 15.22 -14.39
C TRP A 104 8.73 15.19 -12.94
N ARG A 105 9.77 14.39 -12.66
CA ARG A 105 10.36 14.32 -11.32
C ARG A 105 10.98 15.64 -10.88
N GLU A 106 11.68 16.34 -11.76
CA GLU A 106 12.26 17.65 -11.43
C GLU A 106 11.17 18.65 -11.02
N LEU A 107 10.07 18.71 -11.78
CA LEU A 107 8.92 19.57 -11.44
C LEU A 107 8.28 19.19 -10.10
N TYR A 108 8.11 17.89 -9.83
CA TYR A 108 7.50 17.41 -8.59
C TYR A 108 8.42 17.54 -7.36
N LEU A 109 9.71 17.25 -7.53
CA LEU A 109 10.71 17.24 -6.45
C LEU A 109 11.15 18.64 -6.04
N GLN A 110 10.97 19.66 -6.90
CA GLN A 110 11.11 21.07 -6.49
C GLN A 110 10.20 21.42 -5.31
N GLU A 111 9.03 20.77 -5.22
CA GLU A 111 8.08 20.99 -4.13
C GLU A 111 8.35 20.06 -2.92
N THR A 112 8.91 18.87 -3.13
CA THR A 112 9.25 17.92 -2.06
C THR A 112 10.44 17.02 -2.41
N PHE A 113 11.64 17.32 -1.90
CA PHE A 113 12.78 16.40 -2.05
C PHE A 113 12.57 15.15 -1.17
N LYS A 114 12.48 13.98 -1.80
CA LYS A 114 12.45 12.67 -1.12
C LYS A 114 13.43 11.71 -1.77
N PRO A 115 14.56 11.37 -1.11
CA PRO A 115 15.50 10.40 -1.66
C PRO A 115 14.86 9.01 -1.73
N LEU A 116 15.42 8.15 -2.59
CA LEU A 116 14.99 6.76 -2.66
C LEU A 116 15.25 6.03 -1.34
N VAL A 117 14.19 5.55 -0.72
CA VAL A 117 14.28 4.62 0.41
C VAL A 117 14.40 3.21 -0.15
N ASN A 118 15.48 2.52 0.20
CA ASN A 118 15.75 1.13 -0.16
C ASN A 118 16.21 0.34 1.08
N ILE A 119 16.33 -0.98 0.94
CA ILE A 119 16.82 -1.86 2.02
C ILE A 119 17.70 -2.98 1.46
N PRO A 120 18.82 -3.35 2.11
CA PRO A 120 19.63 -4.48 1.67
C PRO A 120 18.95 -5.83 1.97
N PRO A 121 19.25 -6.89 1.21
CA PRO A 121 18.65 -8.22 1.41
C PRO A 121 18.95 -8.82 2.79
N ASP A 122 20.10 -8.46 3.38
CA ASP A 122 20.52 -8.96 4.70
C ASP A 122 19.87 -8.26 5.89
N ALA A 123 19.19 -7.13 5.69
CA ALA A 123 18.45 -6.45 6.75
C ALA A 123 17.24 -7.27 7.19
N SER A 124 16.81 -7.09 8.44
CA SER A 124 15.67 -7.84 8.96
C SER A 124 14.33 -7.34 8.42
N LEU A 125 13.32 -8.21 8.40
CA LEU A 125 11.94 -7.83 8.04
C LEU A 125 11.36 -6.79 9.00
N PHE A 126 11.81 -6.77 10.27
CA PHE A 126 11.45 -5.72 11.22
C PHE A 126 11.87 -4.34 10.72
N GLU A 127 13.08 -4.20 10.19
CA GLU A 127 13.57 -2.94 9.63
C GLU A 127 12.84 -2.55 8.35
N ALA A 128 12.46 -3.53 7.52
CA ALA A 128 11.60 -3.29 6.37
C ALA A 128 10.23 -2.73 6.77
N VAL A 129 9.56 -3.34 7.76
CA VAL A 129 8.27 -2.86 8.28
C VAL A 129 8.40 -1.46 8.85
N ARG A 130 9.45 -1.22 9.65
CA ARG A 130 9.77 0.12 10.19
C ARG A 130 9.98 1.15 9.08
N SER A 131 10.70 0.78 8.02
CA SER A 131 10.98 1.66 6.88
C SER A 131 9.71 1.99 6.08
N LEU A 132 8.86 0.99 5.81
CA LEU A 132 7.58 1.19 5.11
C LEU A 132 6.66 2.16 5.88
N ILE A 133 6.51 1.95 7.19
CA ILE A 133 5.62 2.75 8.04
C ILE A 133 6.18 4.16 8.28
N ARG A 134 7.45 4.27 8.68
CA ARG A 134 8.09 5.58 8.98
C ARG A 134 8.12 6.49 7.77
N ASN A 135 8.44 5.95 6.59
CA ASN A 135 8.50 6.73 5.36
C ASN A 135 7.13 6.87 4.68
N LYS A 136 6.07 6.25 5.22
CA LYS A 136 4.71 6.23 4.65
C LYS A 136 4.69 5.77 3.18
N ILE A 137 5.45 4.71 2.88
CA ILE A 137 5.59 4.14 1.53
C ILE A 137 5.02 2.73 1.48
N HIS A 138 4.55 2.33 0.29
CA HIS A 138 3.92 1.01 0.08
C HIS A 138 4.82 0.04 -0.70
N ARG A 139 5.96 0.54 -1.19
CA ARG A 139 6.90 -0.14 -2.09
C ARG A 139 8.30 0.14 -1.57
N LEU A 140 8.98 -0.89 -1.08
CA LEU A 140 10.35 -0.78 -0.59
C LEU A 140 11.25 -1.68 -1.46
N PRO A 141 12.05 -1.13 -2.38
CA PRO A 141 12.96 -1.92 -3.18
C PRO A 141 14.06 -2.53 -2.30
N ILE A 142 14.28 -3.83 -2.50
CA ILE A 142 15.42 -4.56 -1.96
C ILE A 142 16.56 -4.44 -2.96
N ILE A 143 17.64 -3.79 -2.58
CA ILE A 143 18.80 -3.53 -3.46
C ILE A 143 20.02 -4.18 -2.81
N ASP A 144 20.71 -5.03 -3.55
CA ASP A 144 21.98 -5.60 -3.10
C ASP A 144 23.07 -4.51 -3.10
N PRO A 145 23.66 -4.18 -1.93
CA PRO A 145 24.70 -3.17 -1.86
C PRO A 145 26.00 -3.58 -2.56
N VAL A 146 26.23 -4.88 -2.79
CA VAL A 146 27.46 -5.37 -3.43
C VAL A 146 27.36 -5.23 -4.95
N THR A 147 26.29 -5.75 -5.56
CA THR A 147 26.11 -5.69 -7.02
C THR A 147 25.41 -4.43 -7.50
N GLY A 148 24.72 -3.70 -6.61
CA GLY A 148 23.86 -2.57 -6.96
C GLY A 148 22.52 -2.98 -7.60
N ASN A 149 22.24 -4.28 -7.72
CA ASN A 149 21.04 -4.78 -8.39
C ASN A 149 19.80 -4.65 -7.50
N ALA A 150 18.70 -4.18 -8.08
CA ALA A 150 17.39 -4.29 -7.45
C ALA A 150 16.88 -5.73 -7.60
N LEU A 151 16.67 -6.41 -6.47
CA LEU A 151 16.30 -7.83 -6.43
C LEU A 151 14.78 -8.03 -6.42
N TYR A 152 14.07 -7.22 -5.63
CA TYR A 152 12.63 -7.38 -5.42
C TYR A 152 12.00 -6.08 -4.87
N ILE A 153 10.68 -5.91 -4.99
CA ILE A 153 9.94 -4.81 -4.36
C ILE A 153 9.08 -5.37 -3.23
N LEU A 154 9.48 -5.05 -2.01
CA LEU A 154 8.78 -5.47 -0.80
C LEU A 154 7.51 -4.63 -0.56
N THR A 155 6.46 -5.28 -0.05
CA THR A 155 5.13 -4.68 0.15
C THR A 155 4.53 -5.14 1.47
N HIS A 156 3.64 -4.33 2.05
CA HIS A 156 2.87 -4.72 3.24
C HIS A 156 2.13 -6.06 3.05
N LYS A 157 1.49 -6.25 1.89
CA LYS A 157 0.74 -7.49 1.56
C LYS A 157 1.65 -8.71 1.59
N ARG A 158 2.84 -8.60 1.00
CA ARG A 158 3.81 -9.72 0.96
C ARG A 158 4.32 -10.04 2.36
N ILE A 159 4.66 -9.02 3.16
CA ILE A 159 5.13 -9.20 4.55
C ILE A 159 4.05 -9.87 5.40
N LEU A 160 2.80 -9.41 5.34
CA LEU A 160 1.73 -10.00 6.14
C LEU A 160 1.43 -11.43 5.71
N LYS A 161 1.42 -11.72 4.40
CA LYS A 161 1.24 -13.08 3.87
C LYS A 161 2.38 -14.00 4.32
N PHE A 162 3.62 -13.52 4.32
CA PHE A 162 4.76 -14.26 4.85
C PHE A 162 4.60 -14.56 6.33
N LEU A 163 4.24 -13.55 7.15
CA LEU A 163 3.97 -13.76 8.57
C LEU A 163 2.88 -14.81 8.79
N GLN A 164 1.77 -14.73 8.04
CA GLN A 164 0.63 -15.65 8.17
C GLN A 164 1.01 -17.11 7.92
N LEU A 165 1.93 -17.40 6.99
CA LEU A 165 2.41 -18.77 6.73
C LEU A 165 3.01 -19.43 7.97
N PHE A 166 3.57 -18.64 8.89
CA PHE A 166 4.18 -19.14 10.12
C PHE A 166 3.32 -18.90 11.37
N LEU A 167 2.19 -18.17 11.25
CA LEU A 167 1.33 -17.86 12.41
C LEU A 167 0.77 -19.10 13.09
N SER A 168 0.49 -20.17 12.34
CA SER A 168 -0.01 -21.44 12.89
C SER A 168 1.05 -22.20 13.69
N GLU A 169 2.32 -21.95 13.42
CA GLU A 169 3.45 -22.65 14.07
C GLU A 169 3.99 -21.87 15.29
N MET A 170 3.56 -20.63 15.47
CA MET A 170 3.99 -19.76 16.57
C MET A 170 2.93 -19.67 17.68
N PRO A 171 3.34 -19.52 18.95
CA PRO A 171 2.42 -19.18 20.04
C PRO A 171 1.68 -17.88 19.70
N LYS A 172 0.35 -17.90 19.76
CA LYS A 172 -0.50 -16.73 19.50
C LYS A 172 -0.53 -15.84 20.75
N PRO A 173 -0.04 -14.60 20.69
CA PRO A 173 -0.10 -13.68 21.82
C PRO A 173 -1.55 -13.39 22.22
N ALA A 174 -1.79 -13.11 23.51
CA ALA A 174 -3.13 -12.84 24.03
C ALA A 174 -3.87 -11.71 23.30
N PHE A 175 -3.16 -10.69 22.80
CA PHE A 175 -3.78 -9.58 22.08
C PHE A 175 -4.43 -10.00 20.75
N MET A 176 -4.07 -11.13 20.15
CA MET A 176 -4.70 -11.60 18.90
C MET A 176 -6.19 -11.92 19.07
N LYS A 177 -6.59 -12.27 20.30
CA LYS A 177 -7.98 -12.59 20.67
C LYS A 177 -8.80 -11.36 21.06
N ARG A 178 -8.17 -10.18 21.16
CA ARG A 178 -8.83 -8.92 21.50
C ARG A 178 -9.44 -8.28 20.25
N SER A 179 -10.49 -7.50 20.45
CA SER A 179 -11.21 -6.84 19.35
C SER A 179 -10.43 -5.66 18.77
N LEU A 180 -10.77 -5.23 17.55
CA LEU A 180 -10.20 -4.01 16.97
C LEU A 180 -10.45 -2.77 17.84
N GLU A 181 -11.63 -2.68 18.45
CA GLU A 181 -12.01 -1.58 19.34
C GLU A 181 -11.13 -1.54 20.60
N GLU A 182 -10.90 -2.69 21.24
CA GLU A 182 -10.03 -2.78 22.41
C GLU A 182 -8.57 -2.45 22.12
N LEU A 183 -8.11 -2.71 20.90
CA LEU A 183 -6.73 -2.49 20.47
C LEU A 183 -6.51 -1.12 19.83
N ALA A 184 -7.59 -0.38 19.53
CA ALA A 184 -7.57 0.87 18.79
C ALA A 184 -6.77 0.78 17.47
N ILE A 185 -6.93 -0.33 16.73
CA ILE A 185 -6.22 -0.56 15.45
C ILE A 185 -7.08 -0.06 14.29
N GLY A 186 -6.53 0.85 13.51
CA GLY A 186 -7.19 1.45 12.34
C GLY A 186 -7.48 2.92 12.55
N THR A 187 -8.15 3.52 11.56
CA THR A 187 -8.60 4.91 11.60
C THR A 187 -10.11 4.94 11.70
N TYR A 188 -10.64 5.70 12.67
CA TYR A 188 -12.07 5.79 13.00
C TYR A 188 -12.62 7.23 12.98
N GLU A 189 -11.77 8.21 12.70
CA GLU A 189 -12.11 9.63 12.66
C GLU A 189 -11.70 10.23 11.30
N ASP A 190 -12.43 11.26 10.84
CA ASP A 190 -12.17 11.99 9.58
C ASP A 190 -11.95 11.03 8.37
N ILE A 191 -12.82 10.02 8.27
CA ILE A 191 -12.72 9.00 7.22
C ILE A 191 -13.11 9.64 5.87
N ALA A 192 -12.16 9.68 4.94
CA ALA A 192 -12.42 10.12 3.58
C ALA A 192 -13.22 9.05 2.81
N PHE A 193 -14.42 9.40 2.38
CA PHE A 193 -15.30 8.59 1.53
C PHE A 193 -15.86 9.43 0.37
N ILE A 194 -16.48 8.76 -0.60
CA ILE A 194 -17.10 9.38 -1.77
C ILE A 194 -18.47 8.75 -2.07
N HIS A 195 -19.23 9.35 -2.99
CA HIS A 195 -20.53 8.86 -3.45
C HIS A 195 -20.44 8.23 -4.87
N PRO A 196 -21.42 7.41 -5.29
CA PRO A 196 -21.35 6.66 -6.56
C PRO A 196 -21.20 7.55 -7.80
N ASP A 197 -21.81 8.72 -7.75
CA ASP A 197 -21.87 9.80 -8.75
C ASP A 197 -20.69 10.78 -8.64
N THR A 198 -19.81 10.62 -7.65
CA THR A 198 -18.60 11.45 -7.51
C THR A 198 -17.70 11.28 -8.74
N ALA A 199 -17.33 12.39 -9.38
CA ALA A 199 -16.42 12.40 -10.52
C ALA A 199 -15.02 11.88 -10.12
N ILE A 200 -14.37 11.15 -11.03
CA ILE A 200 -13.01 10.61 -10.82
C ILE A 200 -12.05 11.72 -10.39
N ILE A 201 -12.06 12.88 -11.04
CA ILE A 201 -11.17 14.01 -10.70
C ILE A 201 -11.31 14.45 -9.23
N LYS A 202 -12.52 14.43 -8.67
CA LYS A 202 -12.75 14.74 -7.25
C LYS A 202 -12.13 13.66 -6.35
N ALA A 203 -12.28 12.39 -6.70
CA ALA A 203 -11.63 11.29 -5.97
C ALA A 203 -10.09 11.38 -6.04
N LEU A 204 -9.52 11.77 -7.18
CA LEU A 204 -8.08 12.00 -7.34
C LEU A 204 -7.57 13.14 -6.43
N ASN A 205 -8.32 14.24 -6.32
CA ASN A 205 -8.00 15.33 -5.39
C ASN A 205 -7.93 14.83 -3.95
N ILE A 206 -8.92 14.06 -3.50
CA ILE A 206 -8.95 13.49 -2.14
C ILE A 206 -7.76 12.54 -1.92
N PHE A 207 -7.36 11.73 -2.92
CA PHE A 207 -6.17 10.88 -2.81
C PHE A 207 -4.87 11.65 -2.58
N VAL A 208 -4.74 12.83 -3.21
CA VAL A 208 -3.55 13.68 -3.08
C VAL A 208 -3.58 14.43 -1.76
N GLU A 209 -4.70 15.06 -1.41
CA GLU A 209 -4.87 15.89 -0.22
C GLU A 209 -4.81 15.06 1.07
N ARG A 210 -5.61 14.00 1.17
CA ARG A 210 -5.71 13.15 2.36
C ARG A 210 -4.63 12.07 2.41
N ARG A 211 -3.84 11.90 1.34
CA ARG A 211 -2.79 10.88 1.20
C ARG A 211 -3.26 9.44 1.51
N VAL A 212 -4.53 9.14 1.24
CA VAL A 212 -5.13 7.81 1.43
C VAL A 212 -4.92 6.92 0.20
N SER A 213 -5.04 5.60 0.36
CA SER A 213 -4.84 4.64 -0.74
C SER A 213 -6.13 4.07 -1.34
N ALA A 214 -7.27 4.30 -0.69
CA ALA A 214 -8.60 3.99 -1.17
C ALA A 214 -9.65 4.84 -0.44
N LEU A 215 -10.78 5.04 -1.10
CA LEU A 215 -11.95 5.77 -0.68
C LEU A 215 -13.14 4.81 -0.72
N PRO A 216 -13.76 4.50 0.42
CA PRO A 216 -15.04 3.82 0.43
C PRO A 216 -16.08 4.64 -0.34
N VAL A 217 -16.91 3.94 -1.11
CA VAL A 217 -18.07 4.52 -1.80
C VAL A 217 -19.29 4.23 -0.93
N VAL A 218 -19.93 5.28 -0.44
CA VAL A 218 -21.15 5.19 0.38
C VAL A 218 -22.36 5.60 -0.44
N ASP A 219 -23.53 5.06 -0.12
CA ASP A 219 -24.78 5.43 -0.78
C ASP A 219 -25.14 6.91 -0.63
N GLU A 220 -26.16 7.37 -1.36
CA GLU A 220 -26.65 8.75 -1.31
C GLU A 220 -27.16 9.15 0.09
N SER A 221 -27.56 8.17 0.91
CA SER A 221 -27.96 8.42 2.31
C SER A 221 -26.77 8.75 3.21
N GLY A 222 -25.53 8.58 2.71
CA GLY A 222 -24.28 8.85 3.39
C GLY A 222 -23.94 7.83 4.46
N ARG A 223 -24.62 6.67 4.48
CA ARG A 223 -24.48 5.69 5.56
C ARG A 223 -23.84 4.43 5.03
N LYS A 224 -24.49 3.73 4.09
CA LYS A 224 -24.13 2.35 3.74
C LYS A 224 -22.95 2.28 2.77
N VAL A 225 -21.99 1.42 3.07
CA VAL A 225 -20.85 1.16 2.16
C VAL A 225 -21.28 0.23 1.02
N VAL A 226 -21.20 0.73 -0.20
CA VAL A 226 -21.62 0.02 -1.43
C VAL A 226 -20.45 -0.43 -2.30
N ASP A 227 -19.36 0.34 -2.37
CA ASP A 227 -18.15 -0.02 -3.11
C ASP A 227 -16.88 0.59 -2.46
N ILE A 228 -15.72 0.41 -3.08
CA ILE A 228 -14.45 1.01 -2.69
C ILE A 228 -13.68 1.39 -3.96
N TYR A 229 -13.31 2.67 -4.08
CA TYR A 229 -12.46 3.17 -5.14
C TYR A 229 -11.03 3.30 -4.62
N SER A 230 -10.08 2.57 -5.18
CA SER A 230 -8.69 2.55 -4.73
C SER A 230 -7.75 3.19 -5.73
N LYS A 231 -6.55 3.56 -5.28
CA LYS A 231 -5.47 3.97 -6.20
C LYS A 231 -5.18 2.92 -7.26
N PHE A 232 -5.44 1.64 -6.98
CA PHE A 232 -5.27 0.57 -7.96
C PHE A 232 -6.27 0.69 -9.11
N ASP A 233 -7.50 1.17 -8.88
CA ASP A 233 -8.50 1.31 -9.93
C ASP A 233 -8.15 2.43 -10.91
N VAL A 234 -7.42 3.45 -10.44
CA VAL A 234 -6.99 4.58 -11.29
C VAL A 234 -6.07 4.11 -12.42
N ILE A 235 -5.24 3.08 -12.21
CA ILE A 235 -4.34 2.60 -13.27
C ILE A 235 -5.09 1.97 -14.45
N ASN A 236 -6.32 1.51 -14.23
CA ASN A 236 -7.16 0.96 -15.31
C ASN A 236 -7.52 2.04 -16.34
N LEU A 237 -7.58 3.32 -15.93
CA LEU A 237 -7.75 4.43 -16.86
C LEU A 237 -6.61 4.50 -17.89
N ALA A 238 -5.38 4.14 -17.48
CA ALA A 238 -4.24 4.03 -18.39
C ALA A 238 -4.37 2.82 -19.33
N ALA A 239 -4.81 1.67 -18.80
CA ALA A 239 -5.02 0.45 -19.57
C ALA A 239 -6.03 0.67 -20.72
N GLU A 240 -7.10 1.40 -20.44
CA GLU A 240 -8.21 1.64 -21.36
C GLU A 240 -8.05 2.93 -22.18
N LYS A 241 -7.04 3.74 -21.88
CA LYS A 241 -6.83 5.07 -22.47
C LYS A 241 -8.02 6.02 -22.25
N THR A 242 -8.75 5.84 -21.16
CA THR A 242 -9.92 6.63 -20.75
C THR A 242 -9.56 7.79 -19.82
N TYR A 243 -8.28 7.96 -19.48
CA TYR A 243 -7.77 9.00 -18.58
C TYR A 243 -7.97 10.46 -19.06
N ASN A 244 -8.47 10.68 -20.28
CA ASN A 244 -8.80 12.02 -20.78
C ASN A 244 -10.16 12.52 -20.25
N ASN A 245 -11.07 11.64 -19.82
CA ASN A 245 -12.37 12.04 -19.29
C ASN A 245 -12.47 11.67 -17.80
N LEU A 246 -12.04 12.58 -16.93
CA LEU A 246 -12.07 12.39 -15.49
C LEU A 246 -13.36 12.94 -14.83
N ASP A 247 -14.31 13.41 -15.66
CA ASP A 247 -15.64 13.85 -15.21
C ASP A 247 -16.61 12.68 -15.06
N LEU A 248 -16.26 11.50 -15.60
CA LEU A 248 -16.99 10.25 -15.37
C LEU A 248 -17.10 9.95 -13.87
N SER A 249 -18.18 9.29 -13.48
CA SER A 249 -18.36 8.89 -12.09
C SER A 249 -17.46 7.72 -11.71
N VAL A 250 -17.14 7.61 -10.42
CA VAL A 250 -16.39 6.46 -9.92
C VAL A 250 -17.11 5.14 -10.16
N THR A 251 -18.45 5.14 -10.16
CA THR A 251 -19.23 3.92 -10.50
C THR A 251 -18.99 3.50 -11.94
N GLN A 252 -18.97 4.44 -12.88
CA GLN A 252 -18.64 4.15 -14.28
C GLN A 252 -17.22 3.61 -14.40
N ALA A 253 -16.25 4.18 -13.69
CA ALA A 253 -14.87 3.68 -13.67
C ALA A 253 -14.76 2.26 -13.10
N LEU A 254 -15.60 1.90 -12.13
CA LEU A 254 -15.57 0.60 -11.45
C LEU A 254 -16.24 -0.53 -12.23
N GLN A 255 -17.11 -0.22 -13.21
CA GLN A 255 -17.72 -1.22 -14.12
C GLN A 255 -16.67 -2.03 -14.90
N HIS A 256 -15.47 -1.47 -15.05
CA HIS A 256 -14.36 -2.06 -15.75
C HIS A 256 -13.53 -3.05 -14.91
N ARG A 257 -13.86 -3.24 -13.62
CA ARG A 257 -13.26 -4.33 -12.83
C ARG A 257 -13.66 -5.67 -13.46
N SER A 258 -12.69 -6.58 -13.60
CA SER A 258 -12.94 -7.97 -14.02
C SER A 258 -14.09 -8.58 -13.21
N GLN A 259 -14.91 -9.44 -13.85
CA GLN A 259 -16.11 -10.12 -13.31
C GLN A 259 -15.94 -10.85 -11.94
N TYR A 260 -14.74 -10.90 -11.37
CA TYR A 260 -14.40 -11.51 -10.08
C TYR A 260 -14.33 -10.51 -8.90
N PHE A 261 -15.07 -9.40 -8.95
CA PHE A 261 -15.20 -8.53 -7.77
C PHE A 261 -16.30 -9.05 -6.84
N GLU A 262 -15.91 -9.76 -5.77
CA GLU A 262 -16.83 -10.30 -4.74
C GLU A 262 -17.43 -9.22 -3.81
N GLY A 263 -17.16 -7.93 -4.09
CA GLY A 263 -17.65 -6.81 -3.29
C GLY A 263 -16.60 -6.20 -2.37
N VAL A 264 -17.02 -5.20 -1.59
CA VAL A 264 -16.16 -4.56 -0.56
C VAL A 264 -15.97 -5.52 0.60
N VAL A 265 -14.72 -5.81 0.95
CA VAL A 265 -14.41 -6.62 2.12
C VAL A 265 -14.60 -5.76 3.38
N LYS A 266 -15.58 -6.13 4.20
CA LYS A 266 -15.99 -5.41 5.42
C LYS A 266 -15.52 -6.12 6.68
N CYS A 267 -15.53 -5.41 7.80
CA CYS A 267 -15.36 -5.97 9.14
C CYS A 267 -16.10 -5.13 10.19
N ASN A 268 -16.26 -5.68 11.38
CA ASN A 268 -16.84 -5.01 12.53
C ASN A 268 -15.77 -4.75 13.62
N ARG A 269 -15.92 -3.66 14.36
CA ARG A 269 -15.01 -3.24 15.44
C ARG A 269 -14.88 -4.27 16.59
N LEU A 270 -15.89 -5.11 16.78
CA LEU A 270 -15.94 -6.13 17.82
C LEU A 270 -15.23 -7.44 17.40
N GLU A 271 -14.84 -7.57 16.13
CA GLU A 271 -14.12 -8.74 15.65
C GLU A 271 -12.68 -8.77 16.17
N THR A 272 -12.15 -9.98 16.39
CA THR A 272 -10.80 -10.18 16.90
C THR A 272 -9.74 -9.86 15.85
N LEU A 273 -8.58 -9.38 16.29
CA LEU A 273 -7.45 -9.11 15.38
C LEU A 273 -7.06 -10.35 14.55
N GLU A 274 -7.14 -11.53 15.12
CA GLU A 274 -6.93 -12.81 14.41
C GLU A 274 -7.87 -12.95 13.20
N THR A 275 -9.18 -12.74 13.41
CA THR A 275 -10.18 -12.84 12.35
C THR A 275 -9.92 -11.82 11.24
N ILE A 276 -9.50 -10.61 11.63
CA ILE A 276 -9.17 -9.52 10.70
C ILE A 276 -7.94 -9.84 9.85
N VAL A 277 -6.88 -10.38 10.46
CA VAL A 277 -5.66 -10.81 9.77
C VAL A 277 -5.95 -11.94 8.80
N ASP A 278 -6.75 -12.93 9.20
CA ASP A 278 -7.10 -14.02 8.30
C ASP A 278 -7.95 -13.54 7.12
N ARG A 279 -8.97 -12.71 7.38
CA ARG A 279 -9.84 -12.15 6.34
C ARG A 279 -9.06 -11.30 5.34
N ILE A 280 -8.20 -10.38 5.79
CA ILE A 280 -7.50 -9.46 4.89
C ILE A 280 -6.51 -10.18 3.98
N VAL A 281 -5.87 -11.26 4.47
CA VAL A 281 -4.93 -12.04 3.65
C VAL A 281 -5.67 -12.98 2.70
N GLN A 282 -6.73 -13.66 3.15
CA GLN A 282 -7.56 -14.52 2.30
C GLN A 282 -8.19 -13.74 1.15
N ALA A 283 -8.75 -12.56 1.46
CA ALA A 283 -9.35 -11.69 0.44
C ALA A 283 -8.29 -10.97 -0.41
N GLU A 284 -7.00 -11.06 -0.06
CA GLU A 284 -5.91 -10.53 -0.85
C GLU A 284 -5.96 -9.00 -1.09
N VAL A 285 -6.65 -8.27 -0.21
CA VAL A 285 -6.85 -6.81 -0.26
C VAL A 285 -5.88 -6.04 0.64
N HIS A 286 -5.80 -4.71 0.46
CA HIS A 286 -4.90 -3.87 1.26
C HIS A 286 -5.54 -3.28 2.53
N ARG A 287 -6.85 -3.44 2.69
CA ARG A 287 -7.65 -2.85 3.77
C ARG A 287 -9.04 -3.45 3.82
N LEU A 288 -9.64 -3.36 5.00
CA LEU A 288 -11.03 -3.66 5.26
C LEU A 288 -11.75 -2.37 5.67
N VAL A 289 -12.99 -2.22 5.23
CA VAL A 289 -13.86 -1.13 5.69
C VAL A 289 -14.56 -1.59 6.97
N VAL A 290 -14.38 -0.85 8.06
CA VAL A 290 -15.08 -1.13 9.31
C VAL A 290 -16.49 -0.55 9.22
N VAL A 291 -17.48 -1.38 9.47
CA VAL A 291 -18.90 -1.01 9.43
C VAL A 291 -19.62 -1.32 10.74
N ASP A 292 -20.72 -0.62 10.98
CA ASP A 292 -21.66 -0.94 12.07
C ASP A 292 -22.68 -2.02 11.67
N GLN A 293 -23.67 -2.26 12.54
CA GLN A 293 -24.75 -3.23 12.31
C GLN A 293 -25.66 -2.87 11.12
N ASN A 294 -25.72 -1.59 10.75
CA ASN A 294 -26.49 -1.07 9.63
C ASN A 294 -25.66 -0.99 8.33
N GLU A 295 -24.47 -1.61 8.31
CA GLU A 295 -23.47 -1.49 7.25
C GLU A 295 -22.96 -0.06 7.00
N SER A 296 -23.11 0.82 8.00
CA SER A 296 -22.64 2.19 7.90
C SER A 296 -21.14 2.28 8.09
N ILE A 297 -20.46 3.16 7.35
CA ILE A 297 -19.02 3.35 7.51
C ILE A 297 -18.67 3.86 8.92
N VAL A 298 -17.74 3.17 9.57
CA VAL A 298 -17.23 3.50 10.91
C VAL A 298 -15.73 3.80 10.87
N GLY A 299 -14.99 3.12 10.01
CA GLY A 299 -13.53 3.25 9.97
C GLY A 299 -12.89 2.45 8.85
N ILE A 300 -11.56 2.45 8.83
CA ILE A 300 -10.74 1.68 7.90
C ILE A 300 -9.59 1.04 8.67
N VAL A 301 -9.38 -0.26 8.44
CA VAL A 301 -8.18 -0.97 8.90
C VAL A 301 -7.35 -1.36 7.69
N SER A 302 -6.10 -0.91 7.63
CA SER A 302 -5.18 -1.21 6.55
C SER A 302 -4.08 -2.19 6.97
N LEU A 303 -3.41 -2.77 5.98
CA LEU A 303 -2.23 -3.60 6.23
C LEU A 303 -1.12 -2.86 7.00
N SER A 304 -1.01 -1.55 6.83
CA SER A 304 -0.04 -0.73 7.58
C SER A 304 -0.40 -0.68 9.06
N ASP A 305 -1.68 -0.52 9.40
CA ASP A 305 -2.16 -0.50 10.79
C ASP A 305 -1.93 -1.85 11.46
N ILE A 306 -2.24 -2.94 10.75
CA ILE A 306 -2.03 -4.31 11.23
C ILE A 306 -0.54 -4.58 11.45
N LEU A 307 0.34 -4.27 10.48
CA LEU A 307 1.77 -4.49 10.64
C LEU A 307 2.38 -3.60 11.73
N GLN A 308 1.88 -2.38 11.90
CA GLN A 308 2.29 -1.52 13.01
C GLN A 308 1.94 -2.16 14.35
N ALA A 309 0.73 -2.66 14.51
CA ALA A 309 0.27 -3.33 15.73
C ALA A 309 0.97 -4.67 15.96
N LEU A 310 1.21 -5.48 14.94
CA LEU A 310 1.83 -6.80 15.12
C LEU A 310 3.34 -6.72 15.37
N VAL A 311 4.03 -5.77 14.74
CA VAL A 311 5.50 -5.81 14.65
C VAL A 311 6.17 -4.69 15.44
N LEU A 312 5.70 -3.45 15.31
CA LEU A 312 6.39 -2.27 15.84
C LEU A 312 5.92 -1.86 17.23
N SER A 313 4.62 -1.91 17.46
CA SER A 313 3.97 -1.46 18.69
C SER A 313 2.93 -2.48 19.19
N PRO A 314 3.35 -3.72 19.52
CA PRO A 314 2.44 -4.74 20.02
C PRO A 314 1.72 -4.27 21.30
N PRO A 315 0.37 -4.35 21.33
CA PRO A 315 -0.41 -3.98 22.51
C PRO A 315 0.10 -4.72 23.76
N GLY A 316 0.41 -3.96 24.82
CA GLY A 316 0.95 -4.51 26.07
C GLY A 316 2.48 -4.49 26.17
N THR A 317 3.22 -4.01 25.16
CA THR A 317 4.65 -3.71 25.33
C THR A 317 4.85 -2.32 25.93
N VAL A 318 5.57 -2.25 27.06
CA VAL A 318 6.01 -0.98 27.65
C VAL A 318 6.94 -0.29 26.66
N ARG A 319 6.58 0.91 26.21
CA ARG A 319 7.48 1.76 25.42
C ARG A 319 8.70 2.06 26.27
N LYS A 320 9.83 1.41 26.00
CA LYS A 320 11.11 2.03 26.30
C LYS A 320 11.27 3.15 25.28
N GLU A 321 10.98 4.38 25.71
CA GLU A 321 11.38 5.57 24.97
C GLU A 321 12.88 5.43 24.66
N ALA A 322 13.21 5.35 23.38
CA ALA A 322 14.58 5.40 22.91
C ALA A 322 14.82 6.84 22.45
N GLU A 323 15.74 7.50 23.14
CA GLU A 323 16.42 8.74 22.73
C GLU A 323 17.02 8.62 21.31
#